data_AF-A0A370K4Z5-F1
#
_entry.id   AF-A0A370K4Z5-F1
#
_cell.length_a   1.000
_cell.length_b   1.000
_cell.length_c   1.000
_cell.angle_alpha   90.00
_cell.angle_beta   90.00
_cell.angle_gamma   90.00
#
_symmetry.space_group_name_H-M   'P 1'
#
loop_
_entity.id
_entity.type
_entity.pdbx_description
1 polymer ?
#
loop_
_entity_poly.entity_id
_entity_poly.type
_entity_poly.pdbx_seq_one_letter_code
_entity_poly.pdbx_strand_id
1 'polypeptide(L)'
;MKRRMFLSLALASSSLWVTSPLRAAKTTQARSLIRAAPPFRTAKDVADAVDRRGARAFLMSLSAEDTEFLYERIGLGGPDWVALAPRLAPGADGADAEGLSIELAHALPRNAAAVLKVLDPIEGDDRILATSRVCSIPFIEGVPHNYKIMARRALSQVRDPTLQAAKRRCLAVLNQS
;
A
#
# COMPACT_ATOMS: atom_id res chain seq x y z
N MET A 1 11.22 -59.27 51.04
CA MET A 1 10.90 -60.71 51.09
C MET A 1 9.45 -60.89 51.55
N LYS A 2 8.72 -61.86 50.94
CA LYS A 2 7.34 -62.33 51.25
C LYS A 2 6.21 -61.40 50.76
N ARG A 3 5.64 -61.70 49.57
CA ARG A 3 4.48 -62.58 49.31
C ARG A 3 3.15 -61.95 49.77
N ARG A 4 2.23 -61.73 48.84
CA ARG A 4 0.96 -62.49 48.78
C ARG A 4 0.21 -62.21 47.46
N MET A 5 0.00 -63.30 46.76
CA MET A 5 -0.89 -63.50 45.63
C MET A 5 -2.28 -63.75 46.21
N PHE A 6 -3.31 -63.06 45.71
CA PHE A 6 -4.69 -63.56 45.76
C PHE A 6 -5.38 -63.28 44.43
N LEU A 7 -5.83 -64.40 43.87
CA LEU A 7 -6.61 -64.62 42.67
C LEU A 7 -8.10 -64.45 43.00
N SER A 8 -8.91 -64.24 41.94
CA SER A 8 -10.37 -64.46 41.81
C SER A 8 -11.16 -63.17 41.59
N LEU A 9 -12.22 -63.10 40.79
CA LEU A 9 -12.73 -63.89 39.67
C LEU A 9 -13.82 -62.99 39.03
N ALA A 10 -14.11 -63.24 37.75
CA ALA A 10 -15.01 -62.53 36.85
C ALA A 10 -16.42 -62.18 37.37
N LEU A 11 -17.01 -61.11 36.83
CA LEU A 11 -18.42 -61.10 36.41
C LEU A 11 -18.62 -60.21 35.18
N ALA A 12 -19.29 -60.79 34.19
CA ALA A 12 -19.78 -60.17 32.98
C ALA A 12 -21.00 -59.29 33.24
N SER A 13 -21.21 -58.22 32.46
CA SER A 13 -22.55 -57.83 32.00
C SER A 13 -22.53 -56.71 30.96
N SER A 14 -23.08 -57.07 29.80
CA SER A 14 -24.13 -56.35 29.09
C SER A 14 -23.81 -55.02 28.41
N SER A 15 -23.66 -55.15 27.09
CA SER A 15 -24.03 -54.22 26.03
C SER A 15 -25.21 -53.30 26.37
N LEU A 16 -25.02 -51.99 26.23
CA LEU A 16 -26.07 -51.06 25.78
C LEU A 16 -25.43 -50.03 24.86
N TRP A 17 -25.67 -50.22 23.57
CA TRP A 17 -25.40 -49.23 22.54
C TRP A 17 -26.44 -48.13 22.69
N VAL A 18 -26.06 -46.96 23.21
CA VAL A 18 -26.86 -45.75 23.06
C VAL A 18 -26.40 -45.06 21.78
N THR A 19 -27.18 -45.24 20.73
CA THR A 19 -27.04 -44.50 19.48
C THR A 19 -27.40 -43.04 19.73
N SER A 20 -26.40 -42.18 19.89
CA SER A 20 -26.58 -40.73 19.85
C SER A 20 -27.03 -40.33 18.44
N PRO A 21 -28.17 -39.64 18.27
CA PRO A 21 -28.51 -39.07 16.98
C PRO A 21 -27.56 -37.91 16.68
N LEU A 22 -26.70 -38.10 15.66
CA LEU A 22 -25.99 -37.00 15.00
C LEU A 22 -27.03 -36.05 14.39
N ARG A 23 -27.40 -35.01 15.14
CA ARG A 23 -28.01 -33.81 14.55
C ARG A 23 -26.89 -32.86 14.19
N ALA A 24 -26.14 -33.19 13.13
CA ALA A 24 -25.26 -32.24 12.47
C ALA A 24 -26.13 -31.24 11.69
N ALA A 25 -26.63 -30.24 12.39
CA ALA A 25 -27.12 -29.02 11.74
C ALA A 25 -25.90 -28.40 11.04
N LYS A 26 -25.80 -28.60 9.72
CA LYS A 26 -24.93 -27.79 8.88
C LYS A 26 -25.51 -26.39 8.89
N THR A 27 -25.10 -25.60 9.88
CA THR A 27 -25.26 -24.16 9.84
C THR A 27 -24.36 -23.68 8.71
N THR A 28 -24.93 -23.55 7.51
CA THR A 28 -24.32 -22.81 6.41
C THR A 28 -24.26 -21.37 6.87
N GLN A 29 -23.20 -21.04 7.60
CA GLN A 29 -22.89 -19.69 8.01
C GLN A 29 -22.46 -18.98 6.73
N ALA A 30 -23.43 -18.30 6.10
CA ALA A 30 -23.14 -17.34 5.06
C ALA A 30 -22.18 -16.32 5.66
N ARG A 31 -20.88 -16.50 5.41
CA ARG A 31 -19.85 -15.51 5.73
C ARG A 31 -20.27 -14.24 4.99
N SER A 32 -20.82 -13.31 5.75
CA SER A 32 -21.13 -11.97 5.30
C SER A 32 -19.88 -11.41 4.64
N LEU A 33 -19.92 -11.21 3.32
CA LEU A 33 -18.88 -10.51 2.56
C LEU A 33 -19.02 -9.00 2.78
N ILE A 34 -19.16 -8.58 4.04
CA ILE A 34 -19.01 -7.17 4.38
C ILE A 34 -17.53 -6.87 4.16
N ARG A 35 -17.25 -6.26 3.01
CA ARG A 35 -15.95 -5.72 2.66
C ARG A 35 -15.54 -4.78 3.79
N ALA A 36 -14.55 -5.19 4.60
CA ALA A 36 -13.99 -4.31 5.60
C ALA A 36 -13.45 -3.07 4.86
N ALA A 37 -13.75 -1.90 5.39
CA ALA A 37 -13.11 -0.68 4.96
C ALA A 37 -11.58 -0.82 5.12
N PRO A 38 -10.77 -0.27 4.18
CA PRO A 38 -9.37 -0.03 4.43
C PRO A 38 -9.12 0.52 5.83
N PRO A 39 -8.06 0.07 6.53
CA PRO A 39 -7.77 0.48 7.89
C PRO A 39 -7.39 1.96 8.00
N PHE A 40 -7.23 2.65 6.87
CA PHE A 40 -7.04 4.09 6.75
C PHE A 40 -7.97 4.67 5.69
N ARG A 41 -8.59 5.82 5.98
CA ARG A 41 -9.46 6.52 5.04
C ARG A 41 -8.94 7.91 4.68
N THR A 42 -7.98 8.40 5.44
CA THR A 42 -7.38 9.72 5.28
C THR A 42 -5.86 9.63 5.17
N ALA A 43 -5.24 10.65 4.59
CA ALA A 43 -3.79 10.75 4.56
C ALA A 43 -3.21 10.82 5.99
N LYS A 44 -3.94 11.43 6.93
CA LYS A 44 -3.54 11.48 8.34
C LYS A 44 -3.45 10.08 8.96
N ASP A 45 -4.42 9.21 8.71
CA ASP A 45 -4.40 7.83 9.24
C ASP A 45 -3.16 7.07 8.75
N VAL A 46 -2.78 7.28 7.47
CA VAL A 46 -1.57 6.71 6.88
C VAL A 46 -0.32 7.29 7.51
N ALA A 47 -0.23 8.62 7.63
CA ALA A 47 0.91 9.28 8.27
C ALA A 47 1.09 8.77 9.71
N ASP A 48 0.04 8.76 10.51
CA ASP A 48 0.08 8.28 11.89
C ASP A 48 0.46 6.78 11.96
N ALA A 49 0.01 5.98 10.99
CA ALA A 49 0.36 4.57 10.89
C ALA A 49 1.84 4.35 10.55
N VAL A 50 2.39 5.11 9.60
CA VAL A 50 3.80 5.06 9.21
C VAL A 50 4.69 5.57 10.35
N ASP A 51 4.32 6.66 11.00
CA ASP A 51 5.09 7.25 12.11
C ASP A 51 5.16 6.29 13.31
N ARG A 52 4.11 5.50 13.55
CA ARG A 52 4.09 4.50 14.65
C ARG A 52 4.90 3.25 14.37
N ARG A 53 4.90 2.72 13.14
CA ARG A 53 5.42 1.38 12.84
C ARG A 53 6.59 1.34 11.86
N GLY A 54 6.91 2.48 11.23
CA GLY A 54 7.85 2.58 10.12
C GLY A 54 7.21 2.27 8.77
N ALA A 55 7.74 2.91 7.72
CA ALA A 55 7.20 2.84 6.37
C ALA A 55 7.15 1.41 5.79
N ARG A 56 8.24 0.65 5.94
CA ARG A 56 8.33 -0.73 5.42
C ARG A 56 7.28 -1.63 6.05
N ALA A 57 7.17 -1.60 7.38
CA ALA A 57 6.20 -2.42 8.11
C ALA A 57 4.75 -1.98 7.83
N PHE A 58 4.52 -0.70 7.52
CA PHE A 58 3.22 -0.22 7.07
C PHE A 58 2.87 -0.80 5.69
N LEU A 59 3.74 -0.64 4.69
CA LEU A 59 3.50 -1.12 3.32
C LEU A 59 3.31 -2.65 3.28
N MET A 60 4.18 -3.40 3.97
CA MET A 60 4.07 -4.86 4.08
C MET A 60 2.79 -5.35 4.80
N SER A 61 2.10 -4.48 5.54
CA SER A 61 0.87 -4.83 6.25
C SER A 61 -0.41 -4.61 5.44
N LEU A 62 -0.29 -3.96 4.27
CA LEU A 62 -1.43 -3.64 3.42
C LEU A 62 -1.92 -4.87 2.67
N SER A 63 -3.24 -4.99 2.51
CA SER A 63 -3.80 -5.87 1.49
C SER A 63 -3.57 -5.26 0.09
N ALA A 64 -3.77 -6.06 -0.95
CA ALA A 64 -3.68 -5.56 -2.33
C ALA A 64 -4.65 -4.38 -2.57
N GLU A 65 -5.88 -4.46 -2.05
CA GLU A 65 -6.89 -3.43 -2.18
C GLU A 65 -6.52 -2.14 -1.40
N ASP A 66 -5.88 -2.29 -0.24
CA ASP A 66 -5.43 -1.15 0.55
C ASP A 66 -4.24 -0.44 -0.11
N THR A 67 -3.32 -1.22 -0.70
CA THR A 67 -2.21 -0.70 -1.50
C THR A 67 -2.71 0.04 -2.74
N GLU A 68 -3.65 -0.57 -3.49
CA GLU A 68 -4.29 0.08 -4.64
C GLU A 68 -4.98 1.38 -4.23
N PHE A 69 -5.76 1.37 -3.13
CA PHE A 69 -6.40 2.57 -2.61
C PHE A 69 -5.36 3.64 -2.26
N LEU A 70 -4.30 3.32 -1.52
CA LEU A 70 -3.26 4.28 -1.16
C LEU A 70 -2.66 4.96 -2.40
N TYR A 71 -2.28 4.16 -3.39
CA TYR A 71 -1.62 4.62 -4.60
C TYR A 71 -2.57 5.43 -5.49
N GLU A 72 -3.81 4.98 -5.69
CA GLU A 72 -4.83 5.75 -6.40
C GLU A 72 -5.01 7.14 -5.77
N ARG A 73 -5.06 7.24 -4.43
CA ARG A 73 -5.22 8.52 -3.73
C ARG A 73 -4.02 9.46 -3.93
N ILE A 74 -2.80 8.93 -4.01
CA ILE A 74 -1.60 9.70 -4.36
C ILE A 74 -1.71 10.18 -5.80
N GLY A 75 -2.04 9.27 -6.73
CA GLY A 75 -2.22 9.53 -8.15
C GLY A 75 -3.19 10.66 -8.45
N LEU A 76 -4.31 10.71 -7.73
CA LEU A 76 -5.31 11.77 -7.87
C LEU A 76 -4.78 13.18 -7.52
N GLY A 77 -3.59 13.29 -6.91
CA GLY A 77 -2.91 14.57 -6.68
C GLY A 77 -3.43 15.38 -5.50
N GLY A 78 -4.16 14.75 -4.58
CA GLY A 78 -4.57 15.39 -3.33
C GLY A 78 -3.33 15.80 -2.51
N PRO A 79 -3.17 17.06 -2.09
CA PRO A 79 -1.92 17.55 -1.52
C PRO A 79 -1.47 16.77 -0.27
N ASP A 80 -2.41 16.41 0.60
CA ASP A 80 -2.11 15.62 1.80
C ASP A 80 -1.67 14.19 1.48
N TRP A 81 -2.24 13.60 0.42
CA TRP A 81 -1.85 12.26 -0.05
C TRP A 81 -0.48 12.28 -0.71
N VAL A 82 -0.22 13.25 -1.58
CA VAL A 82 1.11 13.45 -2.19
C VAL A 82 2.17 13.69 -1.11
N ALA A 83 1.85 14.45 -0.06
CA ALA A 83 2.75 14.72 1.07
C ALA A 83 3.12 13.48 1.90
N LEU A 84 2.50 12.32 1.66
CA LEU A 84 2.93 11.05 2.25
C LEU A 84 4.17 10.47 1.58
N ALA A 85 4.47 10.84 0.33
CA ALA A 85 5.56 10.22 -0.43
C ALA A 85 6.92 10.21 0.30
N PRO A 86 7.38 11.30 0.96
CA PRO A 86 8.62 11.28 1.74
C PRO A 86 8.59 10.34 2.95
N ARG A 87 7.41 10.08 3.51
CA ARG A 87 7.24 9.12 4.62
C ARG A 87 7.23 7.68 4.12
N LEU A 88 6.68 7.43 2.94
CA LEU A 88 6.57 6.09 2.36
C LEU A 88 7.89 5.62 1.72
N ALA A 89 8.60 6.53 1.03
CA ALA A 89 9.78 6.22 0.25
C ALA A 89 10.87 5.41 1.00
N PRO A 90 11.21 5.70 2.28
CA PRO A 90 12.24 4.90 2.98
C PRO A 90 11.87 3.43 3.18
N GLY A 91 10.59 3.07 3.07
CA GLY A 91 10.11 1.70 3.24
C GLY A 91 9.69 1.01 1.95
N ALA A 92 9.58 1.75 0.85
CA ALA A 92 9.14 1.23 -0.43
C ALA A 92 10.29 0.51 -1.15
N ASP A 93 10.05 -0.72 -1.59
CA ASP A 93 10.93 -1.49 -2.46
C ASP A 93 10.12 -2.16 -3.58
N GLY A 94 10.80 -2.71 -4.59
CA GLY A 94 10.16 -3.43 -5.70
C GLY A 94 8.92 -2.72 -6.26
N ALA A 95 7.77 -3.37 -6.17
CA ALA A 95 6.49 -2.88 -6.67
C ALA A 95 6.02 -1.60 -5.95
N ASP A 96 6.31 -1.42 -4.66
CA ASP A 96 5.92 -0.21 -3.92
C ASP A 96 6.73 1.01 -4.36
N ALA A 97 8.02 0.80 -4.67
CA ALA A 97 8.90 1.85 -5.18
C ALA A 97 8.48 2.30 -6.59
N GLU A 98 8.15 1.33 -7.45
CA GLU A 98 7.62 1.59 -8.79
C GLU A 98 6.26 2.29 -8.72
N GLY A 99 5.31 1.73 -7.98
CA GLY A 99 3.97 2.29 -7.78
C GLY A 99 4.02 3.71 -7.26
N LEU A 100 4.84 4.00 -6.24
CA LEU A 100 4.98 5.36 -5.71
C LEU A 100 5.46 6.36 -6.78
N SER A 101 6.44 5.96 -7.61
CA SER A 101 6.94 6.83 -8.68
C SER A 101 5.92 7.05 -9.81
N ILE A 102 5.20 6.00 -10.22
CA ILE A 102 4.15 6.06 -11.23
C ILE A 102 2.98 6.94 -10.77
N GLU A 103 2.56 6.79 -9.52
CA GLU A 103 1.44 7.59 -9.00
C GLU A 103 1.81 9.05 -8.80
N LEU A 104 3.05 9.36 -8.42
CA LEU A 104 3.52 10.75 -8.42
C LEU A 104 3.57 11.33 -9.84
N ALA A 105 3.91 10.53 -10.85
CA ALA A 105 3.82 10.93 -12.24
C ALA A 105 2.36 11.20 -12.65
N HIS A 106 1.41 10.34 -12.27
CA HIS A 106 -0.03 10.59 -12.47
C HIS A 106 -0.54 11.85 -11.74
N ALA A 107 0.01 12.17 -10.57
CA ALA A 107 -0.31 13.36 -9.81
C ALA A 107 0.24 14.65 -10.44
N LEU A 108 1.35 14.59 -11.18
CA LEU A 108 2.03 15.74 -11.77
C LEU A 108 1.13 16.66 -12.62
N PRO A 109 0.34 16.16 -13.60
CA PRO A 109 -0.58 17.01 -14.37
C PRO A 109 -1.77 17.53 -13.54
N ARG A 110 -2.07 16.92 -12.39
CA ARG A 110 -3.21 17.27 -11.52
C ARG A 110 -2.83 18.29 -10.46
N ASN A 111 -1.63 18.18 -9.88
CA ASN A 111 -1.13 19.05 -8.82
C ASN A 111 0.40 19.11 -8.81
N ALA A 112 0.98 19.77 -9.82
CA ALA A 112 2.42 19.90 -9.95
C ALA A 112 3.10 20.54 -8.73
N ALA A 113 2.46 21.49 -8.06
CA ALA A 113 3.05 22.13 -6.88
C ALA A 113 3.24 21.15 -5.71
N ALA A 114 2.28 20.24 -5.48
CA ALA A 114 2.41 19.21 -4.45
C ALA A 114 3.51 18.19 -4.79
N VAL A 115 3.56 17.74 -6.05
CA VAL A 115 4.59 16.79 -6.50
C VAL A 115 5.99 17.40 -6.38
N LEU A 116 6.18 18.64 -6.83
CA LEU A 116 7.49 19.31 -6.75
C LEU A 116 8.01 19.48 -5.31
N LYS A 117 7.11 19.55 -4.30
CA LYS A 117 7.49 19.66 -2.89
C LYS A 117 8.06 18.38 -2.31
N VAL A 118 7.75 17.22 -2.89
CA VAL A 118 8.19 15.91 -2.37
C VAL A 118 9.35 15.32 -3.14
N LEU A 119 9.78 15.95 -4.24
CA LEU A 119 10.94 15.51 -4.99
C LEU A 119 12.21 15.65 -4.17
N ASP A 120 13.10 14.70 -4.36
CA ASP A 120 14.43 14.74 -3.76
C ASP A 120 15.24 15.94 -4.31
N PRO A 121 15.98 16.65 -3.44
CA PRO A 121 16.85 17.74 -3.88
C PRO A 121 18.10 17.21 -4.60
N ILE A 122 18.44 15.93 -4.45
CA ILE A 122 19.62 15.28 -5.02
C ILE A 122 19.13 14.15 -5.92
N GLU A 123 19.66 14.08 -7.15
CA GLU A 123 19.36 13.02 -8.12
C GLU A 123 20.10 11.71 -7.77
N GLY A 124 19.58 10.59 -8.25
CA GLY A 124 20.17 9.25 -8.09
C GLY A 124 19.09 8.19 -8.28
N ASP A 125 19.37 7.15 -9.07
CA ASP A 125 18.38 6.12 -9.40
C ASP A 125 17.99 5.24 -8.19
N ASP A 126 18.83 5.26 -7.16
CA ASP A 126 18.62 4.65 -5.84
C ASP A 126 17.61 5.43 -4.97
N ARG A 127 17.27 6.67 -5.36
CA ARG A 127 16.34 7.52 -4.60
C ARG A 127 14.97 7.49 -5.28
N ILE A 128 13.98 6.92 -4.58
CA ILE A 128 12.63 6.70 -5.12
C ILE A 128 11.97 8.01 -5.57
N LEU A 129 12.26 9.12 -4.87
CA LEU A 129 11.70 10.45 -5.16
C LEU A 129 12.62 11.32 -6.03
N ALA A 130 13.65 10.73 -6.67
CA ALA A 130 14.48 11.43 -7.64
C ALA A 130 13.62 12.01 -8.78
N THR A 131 14.05 13.17 -9.28
CA THR A 131 13.32 13.85 -10.37
C THR A 131 13.25 12.96 -11.61
N SER A 132 14.32 12.19 -11.90
CA SER A 132 14.35 11.24 -13.03
C SER A 132 13.29 10.14 -12.95
N ARG A 133 12.91 9.70 -11.75
CA ARG A 133 11.92 8.64 -11.54
C ARG A 133 10.48 9.17 -11.61
N VAL A 134 10.24 10.37 -11.08
CA VAL A 134 8.89 10.93 -10.96
C VAL A 134 8.49 11.80 -12.16
N CYS A 135 9.42 12.63 -12.67
CA CYS A 135 9.12 13.60 -13.73
C CYS A 135 9.37 13.09 -15.14
N SER A 136 9.78 11.84 -15.29
CA SER A 136 9.85 11.16 -16.58
C SER A 136 8.46 10.71 -17.02
N ILE A 137 8.41 9.71 -17.90
CA ILE A 137 7.19 9.02 -18.32
C ILE A 137 7.32 7.55 -17.84
N PRO A 138 7.19 7.28 -16.52
CA PRO A 138 7.52 5.98 -15.94
C PRO A 138 6.42 4.92 -16.10
N PHE A 139 5.51 5.06 -17.06
CA PHE A 139 4.33 4.20 -17.17
C PHE A 139 4.65 2.87 -17.87
N ILE A 140 4.34 1.75 -17.21
CA ILE A 140 4.52 0.39 -17.75
C ILE A 140 3.33 -0.11 -18.58
N GLU A 141 2.10 0.30 -18.22
CA GLU A 141 0.85 -0.06 -18.92
C GLU A 141 0.55 0.87 -20.12
N GLY A 142 1.51 1.72 -20.49
CA GLY A 142 1.38 2.71 -21.54
C GLY A 142 1.15 4.14 -21.04
N VAL A 143 1.54 5.09 -21.86
CA VAL A 143 1.50 6.51 -21.51
C VAL A 143 0.07 7.04 -21.61
N PRO A 144 -0.49 7.67 -20.55
CA PRO A 144 -1.80 8.28 -20.62
C PRO A 144 -1.88 9.31 -21.75
N HIS A 145 -3.02 9.33 -22.45
CA HIS A 145 -3.24 10.26 -23.55
C HIS A 145 -2.96 11.71 -23.14
N ASN A 146 -2.19 12.43 -23.96
CA ASN A 146 -1.75 13.81 -23.73
C ASN A 146 -0.94 14.06 -22.43
N TYR A 147 -0.44 13.01 -21.75
CA TYR A 147 0.30 13.16 -20.48
C TYR A 147 1.37 14.25 -20.53
N LYS A 148 2.30 14.17 -21.49
CA LYS A 148 3.44 15.12 -21.60
C LYS A 148 2.97 16.56 -21.77
N ILE A 149 1.89 16.80 -22.53
CA ILE A 149 1.31 18.14 -22.73
C ILE A 149 0.71 18.65 -21.42
N MET A 150 -0.08 17.82 -20.74
CA MET A 150 -0.77 18.18 -19.50
C MET A 150 0.22 18.44 -18.36
N ALA A 151 1.23 17.58 -18.20
CA ALA A 151 2.27 17.73 -17.19
C ALA A 151 3.09 19.01 -17.41
N ARG A 152 3.52 19.30 -18.65
CA ARG A 152 4.21 20.56 -18.99
C ARG A 152 3.37 21.79 -18.67
N ARG A 153 2.07 21.75 -19.00
CA ARG A 153 1.13 22.84 -18.68
C ARG A 153 1.03 23.06 -17.18
N ALA A 154 0.80 22.01 -16.40
CA ALA A 154 0.72 22.09 -14.94
C ALA A 154 2.02 22.66 -14.32
N LEU A 155 3.18 22.17 -14.75
CA LEU A 155 4.48 22.69 -14.31
C LEU A 155 4.65 24.18 -14.63
N SER A 156 4.26 24.62 -15.83
CA SER A 156 4.36 26.02 -16.24
C SER A 156 3.57 26.97 -15.34
N GLN A 157 2.47 26.49 -14.76
CA GLN A 157 1.58 27.24 -13.88
C GLN A 157 2.11 27.38 -12.45
N VAL A 158 3.11 26.60 -12.03
CA VAL A 158 3.72 26.73 -10.70
C VAL A 158 4.51 28.04 -10.60
N ARG A 159 4.04 28.97 -9.76
CA ARG A 159 4.62 30.30 -9.51
C ARG A 159 5.41 30.43 -8.20
N ASP A 160 5.29 29.44 -7.30
CA ASP A 160 6.00 29.45 -6.01
C ASP A 160 7.52 29.58 -6.25
N PRO A 161 8.19 30.61 -5.71
CA PRO A 161 9.62 30.84 -5.92
C PRO A 161 10.47 29.70 -5.37
N THR A 162 10.04 29.04 -4.29
CA THR A 162 10.80 27.95 -3.65
C THR A 162 10.85 26.70 -4.52
N LEU A 163 9.86 26.51 -5.40
CA LEU A 163 9.75 25.34 -6.27
C LEU A 163 10.40 25.52 -7.65
N GLN A 164 10.96 26.69 -7.96
CA GLN A 164 11.46 26.97 -9.31
C GLN A 164 12.64 26.08 -9.70
N ALA A 165 13.51 25.70 -8.76
CA ALA A 165 14.60 24.77 -9.02
C ALA A 165 14.08 23.37 -9.38
N ALA A 166 13.18 22.82 -8.55
CA ALA A 166 12.55 21.52 -8.80
C ALA A 166 11.76 21.53 -10.12
N LYS A 167 10.99 22.59 -10.39
CA LYS A 167 10.28 22.79 -11.65
C LYS A 167 11.20 22.72 -12.86
N ARG A 168 12.34 23.41 -12.84
CA ARG A 168 13.31 23.41 -13.96
C ARG A 168 13.86 22.00 -14.22
N ARG A 169 14.25 21.28 -13.15
CA ARG A 169 14.74 19.89 -13.28
C ARG A 169 13.65 18.98 -13.84
N CYS A 170 12.43 19.07 -13.30
CA CYS A 170 11.29 18.28 -13.73
C CYS A 170 10.95 18.52 -15.22
N LEU A 171 10.95 19.79 -15.67
CA LEU A 171 10.76 20.13 -17.08
C LEU A 171 11.91 19.61 -17.97
N ALA A 172 13.16 19.63 -17.48
CA ALA A 172 14.30 19.11 -18.23
C ALA A 172 14.15 17.60 -18.49
N VAL A 173 13.83 16.81 -17.45
CA VAL A 173 13.57 15.37 -17.55
C VAL A 173 12.40 15.11 -18.50
N LEU A 174 11.26 15.77 -18.27
CA LEU A 174 10.04 15.55 -19.06
C LEU A 174 10.23 15.88 -20.55
N ASN A 175 11.07 16.86 -20.89
CA ASN A 175 11.35 17.21 -22.28
C ASN A 175 12.19 16.16 -23.01
N GLN A 176 13.02 15.42 -22.28
CA GLN A 176 13.89 14.36 -22.80
C GLN A 176 13.20 12.98 -22.86
N SER A 177 12.09 12.81 -22.14
CA SER A 177 11.27 11.58 -22.13
C SER A 177 10.33 11.45 -23.33
#